data_AF-A0A4Y9RYF6-F1
#
_entry.id   AF-A0A4Y9RYF6-F1
#
_cell.length_a   1.000
_cell.length_b   1.000
_cell.length_c   1.000
_cell.angle_alpha   90.00
_cell.angle_beta   90.00
_cell.angle_gamma   90.00
#
_symmetry.space_group_name_H-M   'P 1'
#
loop_
_entity.id
_entity.type
_entity.pdbx_description
1 polymer ?
#
loop_
_entity_poly.entity_id
_entity_poly.type
_entity_poly.pdbx_seq_one_letter_code
_entity_poly.pdbx_strand_id
1 'polypeptide(L)' 'MVEPIDAGFVILKTPKTDAAAFDAFVRDAIDSSGQEFVALPRSDGWASYDGVFIIPFDDRPQL' A
#
# COMPACT_ATOMS: atom_id res chain seq x y z
N MET A 1 -10.74 0.04 -0.84
CA MET A 1 -11.04 1.24 -1.65
C MET A 1 -9.73 1.76 -2.21
N VAL A 2 -9.69 2.17 -3.47
CA VAL A 2 -8.46 2.71 -4.08
C VAL A 2 -8.65 4.20 -4.28
N GLU A 3 -7.72 5.02 -3.80
CA GLU A 3 -7.76 6.47 -3.93
C GLU A 3 -6.45 6.97 -4.57
N PRO A 4 -6.52 7.84 -5.58
CA PRO A 4 -5.33 8.49 -6.12
C PRO A 4 -4.75 9.48 -5.10
N ILE A 5 -3.43 9.57 -5.06
CA ILE A 5 -2.68 10.58 -4.30
C ILE A 5 -1.63 11.21 -5.22
N ASP A 6 -1.05 12.35 -4.83
CA ASP A 6 -0.08 13.08 -5.66
C ASP A 6 1.10 12.21 -6.11
N ALA A 7 1.54 11.27 -5.27
CA ALA A 7 2.68 10.40 -5.52
C ALA A 7 2.33 9.01 -6.08
N GLY A 8 1.05 8.69 -6.34
CA GLY A 8 0.63 7.34 -6.71
C GLY A 8 -0.80 7.02 -6.29
N PHE A 9 -1.00 5.91 -5.59
CA PHE A 9 -2.32 5.57 -5.05
C PHE A 9 -2.21 4.92 -3.68
N VAL A 10 -3.30 5.01 -2.92
CA VAL A 10 -3.48 4.31 -1.66
C VAL A 10 -4.62 3.31 -1.77
N ILE A 11 -4.43 2.13 -1.20
CA ILE A 11 -5.47 1.12 -1.05
C ILE A 11 -5.85 1.09 0.43
N LEU A 12 -7.10 1.43 0.73
CA LEU A 12 -7.64 1.52 2.08
C LEU A 12 -8.58 0.35 2.41
N LYS A 13 -8.47 -0.16 3.63
CA LYS A 13 -9.41 -1.12 4.21
C LYS A 13 -10.77 -0.43 4.37
N THR A 14 -11.86 -1.10 4.00
CA THR A 14 -13.23 -0.61 4.23
C THR A 14 -13.92 -1.44 5.31
N PRO A 15 -15.01 -0.95 5.93
CA PRO A 15 -15.72 -1.74 6.94
C PRO A 15 -16.27 -3.09 6.44
N LYS A 16 -16.41 -3.26 5.11
CA LYS A 16 -16.88 -4.51 4.48
C LYS A 16 -15.74 -5.44 4.06
N THR A 17 -14.49 -5.01 4.21
CA THR A 17 -13.31 -5.76 3.82
C THR A 17 -12.99 -6.79 4.90
N ASP A 18 -12.74 -8.03 4.50
CA ASP A 18 -12.19 -9.05 5.40
C ASP A 18 -10.79 -8.62 5.87
N ALA A 19 -10.62 -8.50 7.18
CA ALA A 19 -9.39 -7.99 7.77
C ALA A 19 -8.19 -8.93 7.53
N ALA A 20 -8.38 -10.24 7.64
CA ALA A 20 -7.30 -11.21 7.48
C ALA A 20 -6.85 -11.28 6.01
N ALA A 21 -7.82 -11.24 5.08
CA ALA A 21 -7.52 -11.19 3.65
C ALA A 21 -6.82 -9.87 3.27
N PHE A 22 -7.23 -8.75 3.86
CA PHE A 22 -6.56 -7.47 3.62
C PHE A 22 -5.14 -7.45 4.17
N ASP A 23 -4.91 -8.01 5.35
CA ASP A 23 -3.57 -8.10 5.93
C ASP A 23 -2.65 -8.97 5.08
N ALA A 24 -3.16 -10.09 4.55
CA ALA A 24 -2.44 -10.92 3.60
C ALA A 24 -2.11 -10.15 2.31
N PHE A 25 -3.07 -9.39 1.78
CA PHE A 25 -2.86 -8.53 0.62
C PHE A 25 -1.78 -7.46 0.84
N VAL A 26 -1.78 -6.77 1.98
CA VAL A 26 -0.76 -5.74 2.26
C VAL A 26 0.63 -6.36 2.33
N ARG A 27 0.77 -7.55 2.94
CA ARG A 27 2.05 -8.28 2.99
C ARG A 27 2.50 -8.68 1.58
N ASP A 28 1.59 -9.23 0.79
CA ASP A 28 1.88 -9.60 -0.60
C ASP A 28 2.29 -8.39 -1.44
N ALA A 29 1.64 -7.24 -1.26
CA ALA A 29 2.01 -6.00 -1.95
C ALA A 29 3.43 -5.53 -1.60
N ILE A 30 3.85 -5.70 -0.35
CA ILE A 30 5.23 -5.39 0.09
C ILE A 30 6.23 -6.36 -0.54
N ASP A 31 5.90 -7.65 -0.56
CA ASP A 31 6.81 -8.68 -1.07
C ASP A 31 6.90 -8.69 -2.61
N SER A 32 5.87 -8.18 -3.30
CA SER A 32 5.72 -8.29 -4.76
C SER A 32 5.78 -6.98 -5.55
N SER A 33 5.94 -5.81 -4.91
CA SER A 33 5.88 -4.50 -5.60
C SER A 33 6.95 -4.30 -6.70
N GLY A 34 7.96 -5.17 -6.78
CA GLY A 34 9.05 -5.06 -7.75
C GLY A 34 9.95 -3.86 -7.46
N GLN A 35 10.93 -3.61 -8.33
CA GLN A 35 11.89 -2.50 -8.14
C GLN A 35 11.33 -1.15 -8.61
N GLU A 36 10.26 -1.16 -9.39
CA GLU A 36 9.64 0.04 -9.97
C GLU A 36 8.67 0.72 -9.00
N PHE A 37 8.31 0.06 -7.89
CA PHE A 37 7.37 0.58 -6.92
C PHE A 37 7.81 0.30 -5.49
N VAL A 38 7.49 1.24 -4.61
CA VAL A 38 7.57 1.08 -3.16
C VAL A 38 6.16 0.90 -2.61
N ALA A 39 5.96 -0.21 -1.89
CA ALA A 39 4.75 -0.44 -1.09
C ALA A 39 5.00 -0.04 0.37
N LEU A 40 4.25 0.95 0.87
CA LEU A 40 4.36 1.44 2.25
C LEU A 40 3.10 1.06 3.04
N PRO A 41 3.17 0.10 3.97
CA PRO A 41 2.01 -0.28 4.78
C PRO A 41 1.60 0.83 5.75
N ARG A 42 0.28 0.92 6.01
CA ARG A 42 -0.31 1.71 7.09
C ARG A 42 -1.00 0.79 8.08
N SER A 43 -0.64 0.93 9.34
CA SER A 43 -1.27 0.18 10.43
C SER A 43 -2.38 1.00 11.10
N ASP A 44 -3.41 0.31 11.58
CA ASP A 44 -4.47 0.90 12.41
C ASP A 44 -4.03 1.21 13.86
N GLY A 45 -2.75 1.00 14.18
CA GLY A 45 -2.20 1.21 15.52
C GLY A 45 -2.31 0.00 16.45
N TRP A 46 -2.85 -1.12 15.97
CA TRP A 46 -2.91 -2.39 16.68
C TRP A 46 -2.06 -3.46 15.99
N ALA A 47 -2.67 -4.55 15.53
CA ALA A 47 -2.01 -5.69 14.92
C ALA A 47 -2.37 -5.89 13.43
N SER A 48 -3.13 -4.96 12.83
CA SER A 48 -3.67 -5.08 11.47
C SER A 48 -3.33 -3.85 10.63
N TYR A 49 -3.48 -3.98 9.31
CA TYR A 49 -3.29 -2.90 8.35
C TYR A 49 -4.63 -2.27 7.99
N ASP A 50 -4.67 -0.96 7.87
CA ASP A 50 -5.83 -0.21 7.36
C ASP A 50 -5.57 0.45 6.00
N GLY A 51 -4.36 0.31 5.47
CA GLY A 51 -4.05 0.64 4.10
C GLY A 51 -2.63 0.29 3.68
N VAL A 52 -2.36 0.53 2.41
CA VAL A 52 -1.02 0.48 1.82
C VAL A 52 -0.92 1.53 0.73
N PHE A 53 0.17 2.29 0.71
CA PHE A 53 0.51 3.21 -0.36
C PHE A 53 1.36 2.50 -1.39
N ILE A 54 1.06 2.67 -2.67
CA ILE A 54 1.87 2.19 -3.78
C ILE A 54 2.37 3.40 -4.55
N ILE A 55 3.68 3.60 -4.52
CA ILE A 55 4.36 4.78 -5.05
C ILE A 55 5.37 4.32 -6.10
N PRO A 56 5.34 4.84 -7.33
CA PRO A 56 6.38 4.58 -8.32
C PRO A 56 7.73 5.05 -7.78
N PHE A 57 8.74 4.18 -7.83
CA PHE A 57 10.11 4.54 -7.55
C PHE A 57 10.73 5.07 -8.83
N ASP A 58 10.76 6.41 -8.98
CA ASP A 58 11.48 7.04 -10.08
C ASP A 58 12.93 7.27 -9.63
N ASP A 59 13.86 6.43 -10.09
CA ASP A 59 15.30 6.50 -9.79
C ASP A 59 16.01 7.62 -10.59
N ARG A 60 15.23 8.52 -11.20
CA ARG A 60 15.76 9.66 -11.95
C ARG A 60 16.12 10.78 -10.97
N PRO A 61 17.39 11.24 -10.95
CA PRO A 61 17.74 12.43 -10.18
C PRO A 61 16.88 13.60 -10.69
N GLN A 62 16.24 14.31 -9.77
CA GLN A 62 15.58 15.57 -10.10
C GLN A 62 16.68 16.56 -10.52
N LEU A 63 16.90 16.66 -11.82
CA LEU A 63 17.81 17.62 -12.47
C LEU A 63 17.17 18.99 -12.54
#